data_AF-A0A1A8H630-F1
#
_entry.id   AF-A0A1A8H630-F1
#
_cell.length_a   1.000
_cell.length_b   1.000
_cell.length_c   1.000
_cell.angle_alpha   90.00
_cell.angle_beta   90.00
_cell.angle_gamma   90.00
#
_symmetry.space_group_name_H-M   'P 1'
#
loop_
_entity.id
_entity.type
_entity.pdbx_description
1 polymer ?
#
loop_
_entity_poly.entity_id
_entity_poly.type
_entity_poly.pdbx_seq_one_letter_code
_entity_poly.pdbx_strand_id
1 'polypeptide(L)'
;QPHSRHDRRSPAEVHFSDEQLVSISVRELNRLLRGLSKDEVMRLKQKRRTLKNRGYAQSCRHKRVQQKHILEHEKTNLASQVEQLKHELGRLVRERDAYKLKCERLSGANCYHETGSTSDNPSSPEYLM
;
A
#
# COMPACT_ATOMS: atom_id res chain seq x y z
N GLN A 1 -59.22 26.89 10.01
CA GLN A 1 -57.92 26.23 9.74
C GLN A 1 -58.22 24.91 9.06
N PRO A 2 -57.75 24.65 7.84
CA PRO A 2 -57.93 23.35 7.22
C PRO A 2 -56.91 22.35 7.78
N HIS A 3 -57.41 21.16 8.12
CA HIS A 3 -56.62 20.03 8.58
C HIS A 3 -55.71 19.53 7.44
N SER A 4 -54.40 19.59 7.66
CA SER A 4 -53.42 18.95 6.79
C SER A 4 -53.54 17.43 6.98
N ARG A 5 -54.30 16.79 6.09
CA ARG A 5 -54.43 15.34 6.03
C ARG A 5 -53.06 14.79 5.62
N HIS A 6 -52.34 14.21 6.58
CA HIS A 6 -51.23 13.32 6.26
C HIS A 6 -51.79 12.21 5.36
N ASP A 7 -51.36 12.26 4.11
CA ASP A 7 -51.55 11.23 3.10
C ASP A 7 -51.08 9.89 3.67
N ARG A 8 -52.04 9.12 4.22
CA ARG A 8 -51.84 7.73 4.60
C ARG A 8 -51.72 6.97 3.28
N ARG A 9 -50.52 6.99 2.70
CA ARG A 9 -50.17 6.08 1.61
C ARG A 9 -50.46 4.66 2.08
N SER A 10 -51.35 4.00 1.35
CA SER A 10 -51.76 2.63 1.57
C SER A 10 -50.53 1.71 1.64
N PRO A 11 -50.50 0.68 2.51
CA PRO A 11 -49.40 -0.28 2.62
C PRO A 11 -49.11 -1.05 1.33
N ALA A 12 -50.03 -1.01 0.36
CA ALA A 12 -50.07 -1.85 -0.83
C ALA A 12 -49.15 -1.40 -2.00
N GLU A 13 -48.45 -0.26 -1.93
CA GLU A 13 -47.58 0.19 -3.02
C GLU A 13 -46.19 0.66 -2.58
N VAL A 14 -45.60 0.07 -1.53
CA VAL A 14 -44.17 0.30 -1.24
C VAL A 14 -43.31 -0.58 -2.16
N HIS A 15 -43.42 -0.36 -3.47
CA HIS A 15 -42.53 -0.93 -4.46
C HIS A 15 -41.23 -0.13 -4.49
N PHE A 16 -40.26 -0.53 -3.67
CA PHE A 16 -38.90 -0.02 -3.79
C PHE A 16 -38.25 -0.58 -5.06
N SER A 17 -37.67 0.31 -5.88
CA SER A 17 -36.64 -0.13 -6.81
C SER A 17 -35.44 -0.68 -6.03
N ASP A 18 -34.65 -1.55 -6.66
CA ASP A 18 -33.44 -2.10 -6.03
C ASP A 18 -32.47 -0.98 -5.60
N GLU A 19 -32.35 0.06 -6.43
CA GLU A 19 -31.52 1.23 -6.18
C GLU A 19 -32.02 2.07 -4.99
N GLN A 20 -33.33 2.33 -4.93
CA GLN A 20 -33.93 3.00 -3.77
C GLN A 20 -33.72 2.19 -2.50
N LEU A 21 -33.92 0.87 -2.57
CA LEU A 21 -33.81 0.00 -1.41
C LEU A 21 -32.40 -0.03 -0.80
N VAL A 22 -31.35 0.11 -1.62
CA VAL A 22 -29.97 0.17 -1.12
C VAL A 22 -29.54 1.57 -0.65
N SER A 23 -30.14 2.63 -1.22
CA SER A 23 -29.76 4.02 -0.98
C SER A 23 -30.44 4.64 0.23
N ILE A 24 -31.73 4.36 0.48
CA ILE A 24 -32.46 4.91 1.63
C ILE A 24 -31.76 4.56 2.95
N SER A 25 -31.75 5.50 3.89
CA SER A 25 -31.16 5.26 5.21
C SER A 25 -31.96 4.19 5.98
N VAL A 26 -31.34 3.57 6.99
CA VAL A 26 -32.03 2.59 7.84
C VAL A 26 -33.20 3.24 8.58
N ARG A 27 -33.03 4.50 9.03
CA ARG A 27 -34.09 5.27 9.70
C ARG A 27 -35.29 5.47 8.78
N GLU A 28 -35.04 5.88 7.54
CA GLU A 28 -36.10 6.12 6.57
C GLU A 28 -36.78 4.83 6.12
N LEU A 29 -36.00 3.77 5.87
CA LEU A 29 -36.55 2.44 5.59
C LEU A 29 -37.48 2.00 6.72
N ASN A 30 -37.03 2.06 7.99
CA ASN A 30 -37.86 1.66 9.12
C ASN A 30 -39.13 2.51 9.28
N ARG A 31 -39.13 3.78 8.84
CA ARG A 31 -40.34 4.62 8.80
C ARG A 31 -41.32 4.10 7.76
N LEU A 32 -40.84 3.81 6.54
CA LEU A 32 -41.65 3.33 5.42
C LEU A 32 -42.18 1.89 5.62
N LEU A 33 -41.50 1.10 6.44
CA LEU A 33 -41.93 -0.27 6.79
C LEU A 33 -43.05 -0.33 7.84
N ARG A 34 -43.43 0.80 8.46
CA ARG A 34 -44.51 0.82 9.47
C ARG A 34 -45.84 0.47 8.80
N GLY A 35 -46.59 -0.44 9.40
CA GLY A 35 -47.89 -0.89 8.89
C GLY A 35 -47.83 -2.03 7.88
N LEU A 36 -46.64 -2.51 7.51
CA LEU A 36 -46.47 -3.76 6.75
C LEU A 36 -46.53 -4.99 7.66
N SER A 37 -46.87 -6.13 7.09
CA SER A 37 -46.83 -7.42 7.81
C SER A 37 -45.38 -7.83 8.14
N LYS A 38 -45.23 -8.71 9.13
CA LYS A 38 -43.90 -9.22 9.54
C LYS A 38 -43.16 -9.87 8.37
N ASP A 39 -43.86 -10.64 7.53
CA ASP A 39 -43.27 -11.36 6.40
C ASP A 39 -42.79 -10.41 5.29
N GLU A 40 -43.56 -9.35 5.00
CA GLU A 40 -43.15 -8.31 4.05
C GLU A 40 -41.90 -7.56 4.53
N VAL A 41 -41.86 -7.22 5.82
CA VAL A 41 -40.69 -6.58 6.44
C VAL A 41 -39.46 -7.48 6.34
N MET A 42 -39.59 -8.77 6.66
CA MET A 42 -38.50 -9.73 6.53
C MET A 42 -38.02 -9.85 5.08
N ARG A 43 -38.94 -9.98 4.12
CA ARG A 43 -38.62 -10.07 2.69
C ARG A 43 -37.86 -8.83 2.19
N LEU A 44 -38.30 -7.63 2.56
CA LEU A 44 -37.64 -6.37 2.16
C LEU A 44 -36.25 -6.22 2.80
N LYS A 45 -36.11 -6.55 4.08
CA LYS A 45 -34.80 -6.54 4.75
C LYS A 45 -33.84 -7.54 4.14
N GLN A 46 -34.31 -8.75 3.83
CA GLN A 46 -33.51 -9.78 3.17
C GLN A 46 -33.10 -9.32 1.77
N LYS A 47 -34.04 -8.79 0.98
CA LYS A 47 -33.74 -8.22 -0.34
C LYS A 47 -32.66 -7.14 -0.26
N ARG A 48 -32.80 -6.19 0.67
CA ARG A 48 -31.80 -5.14 0.92
C ARG A 48 -30.44 -5.71 1.29
N ARG A 49 -30.39 -6.72 2.16
CA ARG A 49 -29.13 -7.38 2.57
C ARG A 49 -28.44 -8.02 1.38
N THR A 50 -29.17 -8.76 0.56
CA THR A 50 -28.64 -9.39 -0.66
C THR A 50 -28.08 -8.35 -1.63
N LEU A 51 -28.81 -7.25 -1.87
CA LEU A 51 -28.35 -6.17 -2.76
C LEU A 51 -27.11 -5.44 -2.22
N LYS A 52 -27.07 -5.10 -0.93
CA LYS A 52 -25.88 -4.52 -0.28
C LYS A 52 -24.68 -5.47 -0.40
N ASN A 53 -24.87 -6.76 -0.14
CA ASN A 53 -23.81 -7.76 -0.24
C ASN A 53 -23.28 -7.92 -1.67
N ARG A 54 -24.16 -7.79 -2.69
CA ARG A 54 -23.73 -7.73 -4.09
C ARG A 54 -22.78 -6.55 -4.33
N GLY A 55 -23.12 -5.37 -3.83
CA GLY A 55 -22.24 -4.19 -3.88
C GLY A 55 -20.92 -4.41 -3.14
N TYR A 56 -20.96 -4.99 -1.94
CA TYR A 56 -19.75 -5.30 -1.18
C TYR A 56 -18.83 -6.31 -1.89
N ALA A 57 -19.39 -7.31 -2.57
CA ALA A 57 -18.60 -8.25 -3.37
C ALA A 57 -17.89 -7.54 -4.54
N GLN A 58 -18.58 -6.63 -5.23
CA GLN A 58 -17.97 -5.82 -6.29
C GLN A 58 -16.85 -4.92 -5.74
N SER A 59 -17.10 -4.18 -4.65
CA SER A 59 -16.08 -3.35 -4.02
C SER A 59 -14.89 -4.16 -3.50
N CYS A 60 -15.12 -5.36 -2.96
CA CYS A 60 -14.06 -6.25 -2.51
C CYS A 60 -13.16 -6.70 -3.67
N ARG A 61 -13.75 -7.09 -4.81
CA ARG A 61 -13.01 -7.46 -6.02
C ARG A 61 -12.20 -6.28 -6.54
N HIS A 62 -12.82 -5.10 -6.65
CA HIS A 62 -12.16 -3.88 -7.11
C HIS A 62 -10.95 -3.52 -6.22
N LYS A 63 -11.14 -3.47 -4.89
CA LYS A 63 -10.06 -3.18 -3.95
C LYS A 63 -8.92 -4.19 -4.03
N ARG A 64 -9.22 -5.47 -4.20
CA ARG A 64 -8.20 -6.52 -4.33
C ARG A 64 -7.38 -6.35 -5.61
N VAL A 65 -8.03 -6.07 -6.73
CA VAL A 65 -7.35 -5.84 -8.02
C VAL A 65 -6.50 -4.57 -7.95
N GLN A 66 -7.03 -3.48 -7.39
CA GLN A 66 -6.27 -2.25 -7.18
C GLN A 66 -5.06 -2.46 -6.27
N GLN A 67 -5.21 -3.17 -5.15
CA GLN A 67 -4.09 -3.48 -4.26
C GLN A 67 -3.01 -4.29 -4.98
N LYS A 68 -3.40 -5.26 -5.81
CA LYS A 68 -2.47 -6.04 -6.62
C LYS A 68 -1.67 -5.14 -7.57
N HIS A 69 -2.35 -4.24 -8.29
CA HIS A 69 -1.68 -3.30 -9.20
C HIS A 69 -0.70 -2.37 -8.48
N ILE A 70 -1.08 -1.85 -7.30
CA ILE A 70 -0.18 -1.02 -6.47
C ILE A 70 1.08 -1.80 -6.13
N LEU A 71 0.96 -3.03 -5.63
CA LEU A 71 2.10 -3.87 -5.27
C LEU A 71 2.97 -4.25 -6.49
N GLU A 72 2.36 -4.51 -7.65
CA GLU A 72 3.09 -4.78 -8.91
C GLU A 72 3.88 -3.56 -9.38
N HIS A 73 3.30 -2.36 -9.23
CA HIS A 73 3.97 -1.11 -9.54
C HIS A 73 5.14 -0.84 -8.56
N GLU A 74 4.92 -0.99 -7.26
CA GLU A 74 5.96 -0.85 -6.23
C GLU A 74 7.11 -1.82 -6.46
N LYS A 75 6.81 -3.10 -6.74
CA LYS A 75 7.82 -4.11 -7.09
C LYS A 75 8.68 -3.66 -8.28
N THR A 76 8.04 -3.16 -9.33
CA THR A 76 8.74 -2.72 -10.55
C THR A 76 9.62 -1.49 -10.26
N ASN A 77 9.10 -0.53 -9.49
CA ASN A 77 9.86 0.66 -9.09
C ASN A 77 11.08 0.32 -8.23
N LEU A 78 10.92 -0.60 -7.28
CA LEU A 78 12.03 -1.06 -6.42
C LEU A 78 13.08 -1.81 -7.23
N ALA A 79 12.66 -2.68 -8.16
CA ALA A 79 13.59 -3.39 -9.04
C ALA A 79 14.42 -2.40 -9.89
N SER A 80 13.78 -1.34 -10.43
CA SER A 80 14.48 -0.30 -11.18
C SER A 80 15.49 0.46 -10.31
N GLN A 81 15.12 0.83 -9.08
CA GLN A 81 16.02 1.50 -8.13
C GLN A 81 17.24 0.64 -7.77
N VAL A 82 17.03 -0.67 -7.54
CA VAL A 82 18.13 -1.61 -7.27
C VAL A 82 19.10 -1.65 -8.44
N GLU A 83 18.60 -1.74 -9.67
CA GLU A 83 19.47 -1.74 -10.85
C GLU A 83 20.22 -0.42 -11.00
N GLN A 84 19.58 0.73 -10.81
CA GLN A 84 20.25 2.04 -10.84
C GLN A 84 21.38 2.12 -9.79
N LEU A 85 21.12 1.67 -8.56
CA LEU A 85 22.12 1.67 -7.49
C LEU A 85 23.30 0.73 -7.79
N LYS A 86 23.05 -0.44 -8.39
CA LYS A 86 24.13 -1.34 -8.82
C LYS A 86 25.03 -0.70 -9.88
N HIS A 87 24.45 -0.01 -10.87
CA HIS A 87 25.22 0.70 -11.90
C HIS A 87 26.08 1.80 -11.27
N GLU A 88 25.50 2.57 -10.35
CA GLU A 88 26.21 3.63 -9.65
C GLU A 88 27.35 3.10 -8.76
N LEU A 89 27.09 2.01 -8.02
CA LEU A 89 28.13 1.32 -7.25
C LEU A 89 29.28 0.85 -8.16
N GLY A 90 28.96 0.26 -9.31
CA GLY A 90 29.98 -0.17 -10.28
C GLY A 90 30.79 1.01 -10.88
N ARG A 91 30.19 2.20 -11.01
CA ARG A 91 30.89 3.42 -11.40
C ARG A 91 31.85 3.87 -10.28
N LEU A 92 31.35 3.98 -9.05
CA LEU A 92 32.15 4.41 -7.90
C LEU A 92 33.30 3.46 -7.56
N VAL A 93 33.11 2.15 -7.70
CA VAL A 93 34.17 1.14 -7.53
C VAL A 93 35.30 1.39 -8.52
N ARG A 94 35.00 1.60 -9.81
CA ARG A 94 36.00 1.91 -10.83
C ARG A 94 36.74 3.21 -10.54
N GLU A 95 36.04 4.25 -10.11
CA GLU A 95 36.65 5.53 -9.72
C GLU A 95 37.58 5.39 -8.52
N ARG A 96 37.12 4.69 -7.47
CA ARG A 96 37.93 4.35 -6.29
C ARG A 96 39.20 3.63 -6.68
N ASP A 97 39.10 2.60 -7.52
CA ASP A 97 40.25 1.79 -7.93
C ASP A 97 41.24 2.60 -8.77
N ALA A 98 40.76 3.47 -9.65
CA ALA A 98 41.60 4.39 -10.42
C ALA A 98 42.37 5.38 -9.50
N TYR A 99 41.71 5.96 -8.50
CA TYR A 99 42.37 6.83 -7.53
C TYR A 99 43.35 6.07 -6.65
N LYS A 100 43.02 4.86 -6.21
CA LYS A 100 43.92 4.00 -5.43
C LYS A 100 45.21 3.74 -6.19
N LEU A 101 45.12 3.33 -7.46
CA LEU A 101 46.28 3.09 -8.33
C LEU A 101 47.14 4.35 -8.51
N LYS A 102 46.50 5.53 -8.65
CA LYS A 102 47.21 6.81 -8.74
C LYS A 102 47.99 7.12 -7.45
N CYS A 103 47.38 6.90 -6.29
CA CYS A 103 48.03 7.09 -4.98
C CYS A 103 49.18 6.10 -4.77
N GLU A 104 48.99 4.83 -5.10
CA GLU A 104 50.03 3.79 -5.00
C GLU A 104 51.25 4.12 -5.88
N ARG A 105 51.03 4.61 -7.10
CA ARG A 105 52.13 5.07 -7.98
C ARG A 105 52.93 6.22 -7.39
N LEU A 106 52.25 7.21 -6.78
CA LEU A 106 52.92 8.34 -6.14
C LEU A 106 53.62 7.92 -4.84
N SER A 107 53.03 7.00 -4.08
CA SER A 107 53.61 6.48 -2.83
C SER A 107 54.80 5.55 -3.09
N GLY A 108 54.74 4.72 -4.13
CA GLY A 108 55.83 3.85 -4.57
C GLY A 108 57.00 4.61 -5.20
N ALA A 109 56.76 5.80 -5.76
CA ALA A 109 57.85 6.70 -6.20
C ALA A 109 58.62 7.30 -5.01
N ASN A 110 58.03 7.32 -3.80
CA ASN A 110 58.67 7.81 -2.59
C ASN A 110 59.48 6.76 -1.81
N CYS A 111 59.57 5.50 -2.25
CA CYS A 111 60.34 4.45 -1.52
C CYS A 111 61.81 4.29 -1.94
N TYR A 112 62.36 5.20 -2.77
CA TYR A 112 63.77 5.20 -3.16
C TYR A 112 64.65 6.20 -2.37
N HIS A 113 64.17 6.75 -1.26
CA HIS A 113 65.01 7.46 -0.28
C HIS A 113 64.90 6.80 1.09
N GLU A 114 66.03 6.66 1.76
CA GLU A 114 66.27 5.95 3.03
C GLU A 114 66.60 4.46 2.90
N THR A 115 67.71 4.16 2.22
CA THR A 115 68.58 3.07 2.68
C THR A 115 69.57 3.63 3.71
N GLY A 116 69.40 3.22 4.96
CA GLY A 116 70.52 3.13 5.92
C GLY A 116 70.42 4.00 7.17
N SER A 117 69.78 3.49 8.23
CA SER A 117 70.45 3.33 9.53
C SER A 117 69.54 2.70 10.60
N THR A 118 69.88 1.47 10.97
CA THR A 118 69.95 0.89 12.31
C THR A 118 68.92 1.30 13.38
N SER A 119 68.10 0.36 13.85
CA SER A 119 68.41 -0.36 15.11
C SER A 119 67.23 -1.26 15.51
N ASP A 120 67.60 -2.46 15.93
CA ASP A 120 66.77 -3.51 16.50
C ASP A 120 65.92 -3.04 17.69
N ASN A 121 64.66 -3.48 17.78
CA ASN A 121 64.13 -4.07 19.02
C ASN A 121 62.80 -4.84 18.81
N PRO A 122 62.56 -5.99 19.48
CA PRO A 122 61.53 -6.95 19.11
C PRO A 122 60.22 -6.89 19.92
N SER A 123 59.13 -7.24 19.22
CA SER A 123 57.89 -7.97 19.57
C SER A 123 57.08 -7.72 20.88
N SER A 124 55.74 -7.62 20.72
CA SER A 124 54.64 -8.32 21.44
C SER A 124 53.46 -7.40 21.86
N PRO A 125 52.21 -7.87 22.12
CA PRO A 125 51.42 -9.00 21.60
C PRO A 125 50.03 -8.61 21.03
N GLU A 126 49.40 -9.57 20.36
CA GLU A 126 47.97 -9.64 20.01
C GLU A 126 47.02 -9.24 21.15
N TYR A 127 45.97 -8.47 20.82
CA TYR A 127 44.76 -8.41 21.63
C TYR A 127 43.51 -8.65 20.77
N LEU A 128 42.88 -9.77 21.07
CA LEU A 128 41.58 -10.24 20.60
C LEU A 128 40.44 -9.36 21.13
N MET A 129 39.50 -8.96 20.26
CA MET A 129 38.06 -9.03 20.53
C MET A 129 37.26 -9.04 19.22
#